data_AF-A0A518IWD3-F1
#
_entry.id   AF-A0A518IWD3-F1
#
_cell.length_a   1.000
_cell.length_b   1.000
_cell.length_c   1.000
_cell.angle_alpha   90.00
_cell.angle_beta   90.00
_cell.angle_gamma   90.00
#
_symmetry.space_group_name_H-M   'P 1'
#
loop_
_entity.id
_entity.type
_entity.pdbx_description
1 polymer ?
#
loop_
_entity_poly.entity_id
_entity_poly.type
_entity_poly.pdbx_seq_one_letter_code
_entity_poly.pdbx_strand_id
1 'polypeptide(L)'
;MASVFALIPLQQVSWLSSWLTPIWILAIGMLLGLVATAAIYLVLAALSRIPALGNLAEDTRKATFVAMGIAIVVAGLGILKTVVFADSPEITVAGEENPTAAHSAYLILPMVGLGVIVGWGLVFGFWKRTIREFFQIAREGITGYLLMALVGFIILGLAPTMLVTDRDKILSSLPAVLESDRWETTITLDPAPADLPADQSPFQRHDLVQYDPEAVSEVVIVSDRTIMIADAESPDNFTMSPQRFESDDPVVWRRGKENPLIRSVLPLPLDPTNGVYFQNREVDPATVKIAIVTKPAAPEALTIWVTAFIVVLLLTAMITIRQAAPQVSAIALATAKSELAQPLYVTLLLIGFAAIVLFIWVPFHTLGEDIKVLKDSGMTLIMIFSIIQAVWSSGTSVSEEIEGRTALTVLSKPVSRQSFMIGKYLGIMWTILLMFVILGLLLMVVTAYKPIYDSRENTTEQPPWQTCHLEMVTTAPGLCLLFMETTLIAGISVAIATRLPVIANFVICFTIYVIGNITSPIVRASAEDNELVRFVGRLIAVVFPNLNTFNVQAAVDAGNPIPPIYLAGAFTYLACFMVVVLVVSLLLFEDRDLA
;
A
#
# COMPACT_ATOMS: atom_id res chain seq x y z
N MET A 1 -36.12 6.86 -10.55
CA MET A 1 -35.36 6.88 -9.29
C MET A 1 -34.81 8.26 -8.90
N ALA A 2 -34.80 9.27 -9.78
CA ALA A 2 -34.31 10.62 -9.45
C ALA A 2 -35.23 11.44 -8.51
N SER A 3 -36.48 11.03 -8.29
CA SER A 3 -37.49 11.80 -7.55
C SER A 3 -37.62 11.45 -6.06
N VAL A 4 -37.03 10.34 -5.59
CA VAL A 4 -37.18 9.91 -4.19
C VAL A 4 -36.15 10.57 -3.27
N PHE A 5 -34.99 10.97 -3.81
CA PHE A 5 -33.94 11.66 -3.05
C PHE A 5 -34.07 13.19 -3.01
N ALA A 6 -35.01 13.77 -3.76
CA ALA A 6 -35.23 15.22 -3.81
C ALA A 6 -35.98 15.79 -2.58
N LEU A 7 -36.43 14.93 -1.66
CA LEU A 7 -37.24 15.29 -0.48
C LEU A 7 -36.46 15.24 0.84
N ILE A 8 -35.17 14.89 0.82
CA ILE A 8 -34.33 14.87 2.03
C ILE A 8 -33.49 16.17 2.03
N PRO A 9 -33.57 17.01 3.08
CA PRO A 9 -32.80 18.25 3.12
C PRO A 9 -31.31 17.95 2.96
N LEU A 10 -30.64 18.61 2.02
CA LEU A 10 -29.23 18.38 1.64
C LEU A 10 -28.25 18.41 2.83
N GLN A 11 -28.57 19.14 3.91
CA GLN A 11 -27.80 19.13 5.17
C GLN A 11 -27.83 17.79 5.94
N GLN A 12 -28.85 16.95 5.75
CA GLN A 12 -28.92 15.61 6.36
C GLN A 12 -28.17 14.54 5.55
N VAL A 13 -27.65 14.88 4.36
CA VAL A 13 -26.99 13.93 3.44
C VAL A 13 -25.48 14.22 3.29
N SER A 14 -24.96 15.33 3.83
CA SER A 14 -23.54 15.71 3.71
C SER A 14 -22.58 14.67 4.31
N TRP A 15 -22.96 14.02 5.40
CA TRP A 15 -22.17 12.93 5.98
C TRP A 15 -22.09 11.71 5.05
N LEU A 16 -23.15 11.46 4.27
CA LEU A 16 -23.24 10.32 3.37
C LEU A 16 -22.28 10.53 2.20
N SER A 17 -22.20 11.76 1.67
CA SER A 17 -21.21 12.11 0.67
C SER A 17 -19.78 12.00 1.19
N SER A 18 -19.52 12.40 2.44
CA SER A 18 -18.19 12.25 3.06
C SER A 18 -17.77 10.80 3.26
N TRP A 19 -18.71 9.92 3.63
CA TRP A 19 -18.44 8.49 3.80
C TRP A 19 -18.28 7.74 2.49
N LEU A 20 -19.08 8.06 1.47
CA LEU A 20 -19.12 7.32 0.21
C LEU A 20 -17.99 7.71 -0.74
N THR A 21 -17.46 8.94 -0.67
CA THR A 21 -16.38 9.40 -1.56
C THR A 21 -15.11 8.53 -1.47
N PRO A 22 -14.57 8.20 -0.28
CA PRO A 22 -13.45 7.27 -0.16
C PRO A 22 -13.73 5.86 -0.74
N ILE A 23 -14.91 5.31 -0.48
CA ILE A 23 -15.33 3.98 -0.97
C ILE A 23 -15.41 3.99 -2.50
N TRP A 24 -15.93 5.07 -3.07
CA TRP A 24 -16.01 5.29 -4.51
C TRP A 24 -14.63 5.38 -5.16
N ILE A 25 -13.66 6.07 -4.54
CA ILE A 25 -12.26 6.14 -4.99
C ILE A 25 -11.66 4.72 -5.08
N LEU A 26 -11.82 3.90 -4.03
CA LEU A 26 -11.36 2.50 -4.06
C LEU A 26 -12.06 1.69 -5.15
N ALA A 27 -13.37 1.87 -5.32
CA ALA A 27 -14.15 1.15 -6.33
C ALA A 27 -13.71 1.49 -7.77
N ILE A 28 -13.40 2.76 -8.06
CA ILE A 28 -12.82 3.15 -9.36
C ILE A 28 -11.46 2.50 -9.55
N GLY A 29 -10.60 2.53 -8.54
CA GLY A 29 -9.28 1.91 -8.64
C GLY A 29 -9.35 0.41 -8.91
N MET A 30 -10.27 -0.30 -8.24
CA MET A 30 -10.54 -1.71 -8.55
C MET A 30 -11.07 -1.91 -9.96
N LEU A 31 -12.02 -1.09 -10.41
CA LEU A 31 -12.55 -1.15 -11.79
C LEU A 31 -11.44 -0.91 -12.82
N LEU A 32 -10.64 0.13 -12.62
CA LEU A 32 -9.50 0.47 -13.46
C LEU A 32 -8.49 -0.68 -13.49
N GLY A 33 -8.22 -1.33 -12.36
CA GLY A 33 -7.36 -2.50 -12.28
C GLY A 33 -7.91 -3.71 -13.05
N LEU A 34 -9.21 -3.98 -12.97
CA LEU A 34 -9.87 -5.05 -13.75
C LEU A 34 -9.83 -4.76 -15.25
N VAL A 35 -10.15 -3.53 -15.65
CA VAL A 35 -10.11 -3.08 -17.05
C VAL A 35 -8.67 -3.12 -17.59
N ALA A 36 -7.69 -2.64 -16.82
CA ALA A 36 -6.28 -2.69 -17.17
C ALA A 36 -5.80 -4.14 -17.34
N THR A 37 -6.18 -5.04 -16.43
CA THR A 37 -5.85 -6.47 -16.56
C THR A 37 -6.45 -7.05 -17.83
N ALA A 38 -7.73 -6.79 -18.11
CA ALA A 38 -8.38 -7.25 -19.34
C ALA A 38 -7.70 -6.67 -20.59
N ALA A 39 -7.33 -5.39 -20.58
CA ALA A 39 -6.64 -4.72 -21.68
C ALA A 39 -5.23 -5.29 -21.90
N ILE A 40 -4.44 -5.49 -20.84
CA ILE A 40 -3.12 -6.12 -20.89
C ILE A 40 -3.24 -7.51 -21.52
N TYR A 41 -4.15 -8.35 -21.04
CA TYR A 41 -4.32 -9.71 -21.59
C TYR A 41 -4.91 -9.73 -23.00
N LEU A 42 -5.69 -8.72 -23.40
CA LEU A 42 -6.13 -8.54 -24.79
C LEU A 42 -4.96 -8.21 -25.70
N VAL A 43 -4.06 -7.32 -25.28
CA VAL A 43 -2.81 -7.01 -26.00
C VAL A 43 -1.92 -8.24 -26.08
N LEU A 44 -1.75 -8.98 -24.98
CA LEU A 44 -1.00 -10.24 -24.97
C LEU A 44 -1.63 -11.28 -25.92
N ALA A 45 -2.97 -11.33 -26.00
CA ALA A 45 -3.68 -12.18 -26.94
C ALA A 45 -3.53 -11.77 -28.41
N ALA A 46 -3.34 -10.48 -28.69
CA ALA A 46 -2.98 -10.02 -30.03
C ALA A 46 -1.53 -10.42 -30.38
N LEU A 47 -0.60 -10.23 -29.43
CA LEU A 47 0.81 -10.56 -29.59
C LEU A 47 1.07 -12.08 -29.72
N SER A 48 0.24 -12.92 -29.11
CA SER A 48 0.33 -14.38 -29.25
C SER A 48 0.06 -14.90 -30.66
N ARG A 49 -0.48 -14.06 -31.56
CA ARG A 49 -0.68 -14.41 -32.98
C ARG A 49 0.65 -14.54 -33.71
N ILE A 50 1.70 -13.90 -33.21
CA ILE A 50 3.06 -14.05 -33.72
C ILE A 50 3.58 -15.43 -33.28
N PRO A 51 3.89 -16.36 -34.21
CA PRO A 51 4.23 -17.76 -33.86
C PRO A 51 5.42 -17.87 -32.90
N ALA A 52 6.41 -16.98 -33.03
CA ALA A 52 7.60 -16.97 -32.17
C ALA A 52 7.26 -16.66 -30.70
N LEU A 53 6.29 -15.78 -30.44
CA LEU A 53 5.87 -15.42 -29.08
C LEU A 53 4.82 -16.40 -28.53
N GLY A 54 3.83 -16.75 -29.34
CA GLY A 54 2.71 -17.60 -28.91
C GLY A 54 3.10 -19.05 -28.56
N ASN A 55 4.18 -19.55 -29.16
CA ASN A 55 4.71 -20.89 -28.91
C ASN A 55 5.94 -20.89 -27.98
N LEU A 56 6.39 -19.72 -27.50
CA LEU A 56 7.60 -19.61 -26.68
C LEU A 56 7.52 -20.48 -25.41
N ALA A 57 6.32 -20.55 -24.80
CA ALA A 57 6.03 -21.31 -23.60
C ALA A 57 5.78 -22.82 -23.82
N GLU A 58 5.88 -23.32 -25.06
CA GLU A 58 5.90 -24.77 -25.32
C GLU A 58 7.19 -25.42 -24.82
N ASP A 59 8.32 -24.68 -24.91
CA ASP A 59 9.58 -25.06 -24.29
C ASP A 59 9.71 -24.32 -22.94
N THR A 60 9.34 -25.00 -21.85
CA THR A 60 9.33 -24.42 -20.51
C THR A 60 10.69 -23.86 -20.11
N ARG A 61 11.81 -24.45 -20.55
CA ARG A 61 13.15 -23.96 -20.20
C ARG A 61 13.45 -22.61 -20.86
N LYS A 62 13.17 -22.48 -22.16
CA LYS A 62 13.37 -21.22 -22.89
C LYS A 62 12.46 -20.12 -22.36
N ALA A 63 11.20 -20.43 -22.12
CA ALA A 63 10.25 -19.47 -21.55
C ALA A 63 10.69 -18.97 -20.17
N THR A 64 11.14 -19.87 -19.30
CA THR A 64 11.65 -19.51 -17.97
C THR A 64 12.89 -18.62 -18.07
N PHE A 65 13.80 -18.90 -19.01
CA PHE A 65 14.99 -18.08 -19.21
C PHE A 65 14.66 -16.66 -19.71
N VAL A 66 13.74 -16.55 -20.68
CA VAL A 66 13.27 -15.25 -21.18
C VAL A 66 12.52 -14.48 -20.07
N ALA A 67 11.66 -15.15 -19.31
CA ALA A 67 10.93 -14.55 -18.19
C ALA A 67 11.88 -14.03 -17.11
N MET A 68 12.94 -14.79 -16.80
CA MET A 68 13.97 -14.37 -15.86
C MET A 68 14.76 -13.16 -16.38
N GLY A 69 15.10 -13.12 -17.66
CA GLY A 69 15.73 -11.94 -18.29
C GLY A 69 14.87 -10.68 -18.15
N ILE A 70 13.57 -10.77 -18.45
CA ILE A 70 12.63 -9.66 -18.28
C ILE A 70 12.51 -9.28 -16.79
N ALA A 71 12.41 -10.25 -15.90
CA ALA A 71 12.31 -10.01 -14.46
C ALA A 71 13.52 -9.25 -13.91
N ILE A 72 14.74 -9.63 -14.33
CA ILE A 72 15.98 -8.94 -13.96
C ILE A 72 15.99 -7.50 -14.47
N VAL A 73 15.55 -7.26 -15.71
CA VAL A 73 15.48 -5.90 -16.26
C VAL A 73 14.47 -5.05 -15.50
N VAL A 74 13.26 -5.57 -15.25
CA VAL A 74 12.21 -4.84 -14.51
C VAL A 74 12.66 -4.54 -13.08
N ALA A 75 13.19 -5.55 -12.37
CA ALA A 75 13.72 -5.37 -11.03
C ALA A 75 14.91 -4.40 -11.00
N GLY A 76 15.81 -4.52 -11.97
CA GLY A 76 16.99 -3.66 -12.12
C GLY A 76 16.62 -2.20 -12.37
N LEU A 77 15.62 -1.92 -13.22
CA LEU A 77 15.11 -0.57 -13.44
C LEU A 77 14.43 -0.01 -12.17
N GLY A 78 13.67 -0.84 -11.46
CA GLY A 78 13.06 -0.46 -10.18
C GLY A 78 14.10 -0.08 -9.13
N ILE A 79 15.13 -0.93 -8.97
CA ILE A 79 16.24 -0.69 -8.04
C ILE A 79 17.05 0.55 -8.47
N LEU A 80 17.36 0.69 -9.76
CA LEU A 80 18.07 1.85 -10.28
C LEU A 80 17.29 3.15 -10.02
N LYS A 81 15.96 3.15 -10.22
CA LYS A 81 15.12 4.29 -9.87
C LYS A 81 15.24 4.63 -8.38
N THR A 82 15.20 3.62 -7.51
CA THR A 82 15.28 3.86 -6.05
C THR A 82 16.67 4.34 -5.58
N VAL A 83 17.75 3.92 -6.25
CA VAL A 83 19.13 4.31 -5.89
C VAL A 83 19.49 5.67 -6.50
N VAL A 84 19.14 5.91 -7.77
CA VAL A 84 19.48 7.14 -8.50
C VAL A 84 18.61 8.33 -8.08
N PHE A 85 17.30 8.11 -7.82
CA PHE A 85 16.44 9.18 -7.33
C PHE A 85 16.53 9.39 -5.80
N ALA A 86 17.23 8.52 -5.06
CA ALA A 86 17.60 8.81 -3.68
C ALA A 86 18.73 9.85 -3.58
N ASP A 87 19.49 10.06 -4.66
CA ASP A 87 20.61 11.00 -4.77
C ASP A 87 20.22 12.33 -5.44
N SER A 88 18.95 12.54 -5.83
CA SER A 88 18.52 13.87 -6.28
C SER A 88 18.64 14.86 -5.11
N PRO A 89 19.29 16.02 -5.29
CA PRO A 89 19.41 17.00 -4.23
C PRO A 89 18.02 17.59 -3.95
N GLU A 90 17.31 17.00 -2.98
CA GLU A 90 16.43 17.81 -2.16
C GLU A 90 17.31 18.93 -1.58
N ILE A 91 16.79 20.16 -1.57
CA ILE A 91 17.44 21.25 -0.83
C ILE A 91 17.29 20.85 0.63
N THR A 92 18.23 20.04 1.11
CA THR A 92 18.32 19.60 2.49
C THR A 92 18.79 20.79 3.28
N VAL A 93 17.96 21.19 4.25
CA VAL A 93 18.40 22.08 5.33
C VAL A 93 19.62 21.40 5.95
N ALA A 94 20.74 22.11 6.04
CA ALA A 94 21.99 21.57 6.56
C ALA A 94 21.78 21.03 7.98
N GLY A 95 21.78 19.70 8.15
CA GLY A 95 21.66 19.05 9.46
C GLY A 95 20.86 17.75 9.53
N GLU A 96 20.06 17.39 8.52
CA GLU A 96 19.39 16.08 8.46
C GLU A 96 20.26 15.08 7.66
N GLU A 97 20.77 14.04 8.33
CA GLU A 97 21.42 12.90 7.65
C GLU A 97 20.42 12.25 6.69
N ASN A 98 20.72 12.19 5.39
CA ASN A 98 19.94 11.44 4.41
C ASN A 98 19.98 9.94 4.75
N PRO A 99 18.90 9.34 5.30
CA PRO A 99 18.91 7.93 5.69
C PRO A 99 18.66 6.99 4.51
N THR A 100 18.58 7.52 3.28
CA THR A 100 18.06 6.84 2.08
C THR A 100 18.98 5.73 1.56
N ALA A 101 20.30 5.84 1.71
CA ALA A 101 21.26 4.86 1.17
C ALA A 101 21.16 3.48 1.86
N ALA A 102 21.10 3.44 3.19
CA ALA A 102 21.05 2.18 3.96
C ALA A 102 19.71 1.45 3.82
N HIS A 103 18.61 2.18 3.62
CA HIS A 103 17.27 1.61 3.50
C HIS A 103 16.97 1.05 2.11
N SER A 104 17.70 1.47 1.07
CA SER A 104 17.52 0.99 -0.31
C SER A 104 17.63 -0.54 -0.45
N ALA A 105 18.42 -1.20 0.39
CA ALA A 105 18.58 -2.66 0.40
C ALA A 105 17.26 -3.42 0.66
N TYR A 106 16.36 -2.86 1.47
CA TYR A 106 15.06 -3.47 1.76
C TYR A 106 14.11 -3.49 0.56
N LEU A 107 14.36 -2.67 -0.48
CA LEU A 107 13.55 -2.61 -1.69
C LEU A 107 13.95 -3.68 -2.71
N ILE A 108 15.13 -4.29 -2.59
CA ILE A 108 15.65 -5.24 -3.59
C ILE A 108 14.69 -6.42 -3.76
N LEU A 109 14.33 -7.10 -2.67
CA LEU A 109 13.53 -8.32 -2.77
C LEU A 109 12.07 -8.08 -3.21
N PRO A 110 11.37 -7.01 -2.75
CA PRO A 110 10.09 -6.60 -3.32
C PRO A 110 10.18 -6.27 -4.82
N MET A 111 11.22 -5.57 -5.27
CA MET A 111 11.41 -5.26 -6.69
C MET A 111 11.69 -6.51 -7.52
N VAL A 112 12.46 -7.47 -6.99
CA VAL A 112 12.64 -8.79 -7.60
C VAL A 112 11.31 -9.54 -7.68
N GLY A 113 10.52 -9.55 -6.61
CA GLY A 113 9.18 -10.17 -6.61
C GLY A 113 8.25 -9.59 -7.67
N LEU A 114 8.21 -8.26 -7.77
CA LEU A 114 7.46 -7.54 -8.82
C LEU A 114 7.99 -7.92 -10.21
N GLY A 115 9.31 -7.90 -10.40
CA GLY A 115 9.96 -8.31 -11.63
C GLY A 115 9.60 -9.74 -12.05
N VAL A 116 9.56 -10.68 -11.11
CA VAL A 116 9.16 -12.08 -11.35
C VAL A 116 7.70 -12.16 -11.81
N ILE A 117 6.78 -11.47 -11.11
CA ILE A 117 5.35 -11.47 -11.49
C ILE A 117 5.16 -10.87 -12.89
N VAL A 118 5.82 -9.76 -13.20
CA VAL A 118 5.71 -9.10 -14.51
C VAL A 118 6.39 -9.94 -15.59
N GLY A 119 7.60 -10.42 -15.36
CA GLY A 119 8.38 -11.19 -16.33
C GLY A 119 7.70 -12.50 -16.71
N TRP A 120 7.28 -13.30 -15.72
CA TRP A 120 6.52 -14.52 -16.00
C TRP A 120 5.10 -14.21 -16.48
N GLY A 121 4.45 -13.17 -15.97
CA GLY A 121 3.12 -12.76 -16.42
C GLY A 121 3.08 -12.38 -17.90
N LEU A 122 4.11 -11.69 -18.40
CA LEU A 122 4.25 -11.39 -19.82
C LEU A 122 4.51 -12.65 -20.64
N VAL A 123 5.53 -13.44 -20.28
CA VAL A 123 5.94 -14.62 -21.07
C VAL A 123 4.85 -15.68 -21.12
N PHE A 124 4.27 -16.05 -19.98
CA PHE A 124 3.19 -17.03 -19.92
C PHE A 124 1.84 -16.44 -20.33
N GLY A 125 1.69 -15.11 -20.32
CA GLY A 125 0.54 -14.42 -20.89
C GLY A 125 0.48 -14.51 -22.42
N PHE A 126 1.62 -14.55 -23.12
CA PHE A 126 1.67 -14.80 -24.57
C PHE A 126 1.23 -16.21 -24.97
N TRP A 127 1.21 -17.15 -24.03
CA TRP A 127 0.97 -18.55 -24.36
C TRP A 127 -0.45 -18.76 -24.87
N LYS A 128 -0.60 -19.38 -26.04
CA LYS A 128 -1.90 -19.72 -26.63
C LYS A 128 -2.80 -20.53 -25.70
N ARG A 129 -2.22 -21.28 -24.76
CA ARG A 129 -2.97 -22.00 -23.71
C ARG A 129 -3.66 -21.03 -22.76
N THR A 130 -2.92 -20.06 -22.20
CA THR A 130 -3.42 -19.06 -21.27
C THR A 130 -4.61 -18.29 -21.86
N ILE A 131 -4.54 -17.94 -23.14
CA ILE A 131 -5.59 -17.19 -23.83
C ILE A 131 -6.85 -18.04 -24.02
N ARG A 132 -6.70 -19.31 -24.40
CA ARG A 132 -7.85 -20.24 -24.53
C ARG A 132 -8.52 -20.52 -23.19
N GLU A 133 -7.72 -20.62 -22.13
CA GLU A 133 -8.20 -20.89 -20.77
C GLU A 133 -8.61 -19.61 -20.02
N PHE A 134 -8.43 -18.40 -20.56
CA PHE A 134 -8.59 -17.14 -19.82
C PHE A 134 -9.92 -17.02 -19.07
N PHE A 135 -11.04 -17.25 -19.76
CA PHE A 135 -12.37 -17.20 -19.15
C PHE A 135 -12.61 -18.34 -18.15
N GLN A 136 -11.98 -19.49 -18.37
CA GLN A 136 -12.02 -20.60 -17.43
C GLN A 136 -11.22 -20.24 -16.16
N ILE A 137 -10.05 -19.61 -16.29
CA ILE A 137 -9.24 -19.11 -15.17
C ILE A 137 -10.01 -18.10 -14.33
N ALA A 138 -10.74 -17.19 -14.98
CA ALA A 138 -11.54 -16.18 -14.30
C ALA A 138 -12.73 -16.76 -13.51
N ARG A 139 -13.26 -17.93 -13.90
CA ARG A 139 -14.45 -18.53 -13.26
C ARG A 139 -14.13 -19.66 -12.29
N GLU A 140 -12.95 -20.26 -12.40
CA GLU A 140 -12.60 -21.44 -11.61
C GLU A 140 -11.89 -21.10 -10.29
N GLY A 141 -12.23 -21.87 -9.25
CA GLY A 141 -11.51 -21.90 -7.98
C GLY A 141 -11.51 -20.55 -7.26
N ILE A 142 -10.37 -20.22 -6.64
CA ILE A 142 -10.21 -19.01 -5.81
C ILE A 142 -10.35 -17.72 -6.63
N THR A 143 -9.84 -17.70 -7.86
CA THR A 143 -9.86 -16.51 -8.73
C THR A 143 -11.29 -16.03 -8.96
N GLY A 144 -12.23 -16.96 -9.14
CA GLY A 144 -13.66 -16.65 -9.28
C GLY A 144 -14.24 -15.98 -8.04
N TYR A 145 -13.98 -16.52 -6.84
CA TYR A 145 -14.45 -15.91 -5.59
C TYR A 145 -13.82 -14.54 -5.33
N LEU A 146 -12.53 -14.37 -5.63
CA LEU A 146 -11.85 -13.08 -5.53
C LEU A 146 -12.48 -12.05 -6.49
N LEU A 147 -12.71 -12.42 -7.75
CA LEU A 147 -13.37 -11.54 -8.71
C LEU A 147 -14.81 -11.20 -8.30
N MET A 148 -15.55 -12.16 -7.73
CA MET A 148 -16.89 -11.89 -7.18
C MET A 148 -16.84 -10.87 -6.02
N ALA A 149 -15.87 -10.99 -5.11
CA ALA A 149 -15.69 -10.04 -4.03
C ALA A 149 -15.34 -8.63 -4.57
N LEU A 150 -14.40 -8.54 -5.52
CA LEU A 150 -14.01 -7.27 -6.14
C LEU A 150 -15.18 -6.63 -6.91
N VAL A 151 -15.88 -7.41 -7.75
CA VAL A 151 -17.03 -6.91 -8.52
C VAL A 151 -18.18 -6.52 -7.59
N GLY A 152 -18.44 -7.29 -6.54
CA GLY A 152 -19.42 -6.95 -5.51
C GLY A 152 -19.11 -5.61 -4.86
N PHE A 153 -17.84 -5.39 -4.48
CA PHE A 153 -17.40 -4.10 -3.92
C PHE A 153 -17.49 -2.96 -4.93
N ILE A 154 -17.09 -3.18 -6.19
CA ILE A 154 -17.22 -2.18 -7.26
C ILE A 154 -18.68 -1.76 -7.44
N ILE A 155 -19.62 -2.71 -7.49
CA ILE A 155 -21.05 -2.42 -7.63
C ILE A 155 -21.53 -1.58 -6.44
N LEU A 156 -21.17 -1.96 -5.22
CA LEU A 156 -21.55 -1.23 -4.01
C LEU A 156 -20.96 0.18 -3.96
N GLY A 157 -19.68 0.34 -4.32
CA GLY A 157 -18.98 1.62 -4.27
C GLY A 157 -19.31 2.57 -5.43
N LEU A 158 -19.72 2.05 -6.60
CA LEU A 158 -20.15 2.87 -7.74
C LEU A 158 -21.65 3.20 -7.73
N ALA A 159 -22.49 2.42 -7.04
CA ALA A 159 -23.92 2.71 -6.92
C ALA A 159 -24.22 4.15 -6.45
N PRO A 160 -23.50 4.75 -5.49
CA PRO A 160 -23.74 6.11 -5.04
C PRO A 160 -22.96 7.20 -5.80
N THR A 161 -22.52 6.98 -7.04
CA THR A 161 -21.72 7.96 -7.81
C THR A 161 -22.36 9.36 -7.90
N MET A 162 -23.68 9.48 -7.78
CA MET A 162 -24.40 10.77 -7.77
C MET A 162 -24.26 11.55 -6.45
N LEU A 163 -23.87 10.88 -5.37
CA LEU A 163 -23.74 11.45 -4.03
C LEU A 163 -22.26 11.79 -3.67
N VAL A 164 -21.34 11.60 -4.61
CA VAL A 164 -19.90 11.80 -4.40
C VAL A 164 -19.55 13.28 -4.53
N THR A 165 -18.76 13.80 -3.58
CA THR A 165 -18.27 15.19 -3.58
C THR A 165 -17.02 15.32 -4.45
N ASP A 166 -16.83 16.47 -5.09
CA ASP A 166 -15.61 16.82 -5.85
C ASP A 166 -15.19 15.81 -6.95
N ARG A 167 -16.15 15.03 -7.46
CA ARG A 167 -15.93 13.96 -8.45
C ARG A 167 -15.06 14.40 -9.64
N ASP A 168 -15.40 15.53 -10.24
CA ASP A 168 -14.76 15.99 -11.47
C ASP A 168 -13.32 16.52 -11.20
N LYS A 169 -13.07 17.06 -9.99
CA LYS A 169 -11.72 17.42 -9.52
C LYS A 169 -10.86 16.17 -9.31
N ILE A 170 -11.41 15.11 -8.71
CA ILE A 170 -10.70 13.83 -8.50
C ILE A 170 -10.32 13.19 -9.84
N LEU A 171 -11.26 13.12 -10.79
CA LEU A 171 -11.01 12.50 -12.10
C LEU A 171 -10.02 13.29 -12.97
N SER A 172 -10.10 14.62 -12.96
CA SER A 172 -9.15 15.48 -13.68
C SER A 172 -7.73 15.45 -13.08
N SER A 173 -7.62 15.15 -11.78
CA SER A 173 -6.33 14.98 -11.09
C SER A 173 -5.62 13.67 -11.44
N LEU A 174 -6.33 12.65 -11.96
CA LEU A 174 -5.77 11.31 -12.22
C LEU A 174 -4.45 11.29 -13.01
N PRO A 175 -4.31 11.95 -14.18
CA PRO A 175 -3.04 11.95 -14.91
C PRO A 175 -1.96 12.74 -14.16
N ALA A 176 -2.32 13.87 -13.54
CA ALA A 176 -1.38 14.76 -12.86
C ALA A 176 -0.78 14.15 -11.59
N VAL A 177 -1.43 13.15 -10.96
CA VAL A 177 -0.89 12.50 -9.75
C VAL A 177 0.40 11.72 -10.01
N LEU A 178 0.61 11.24 -11.24
CA LEU A 178 1.82 10.48 -11.60
C LEU A 178 3.00 11.39 -11.97
N GLU A 179 2.75 12.68 -12.16
CA GLU A 179 3.73 13.69 -12.58
C GLU A 179 3.78 14.79 -11.51
N SER A 180 4.81 14.76 -10.64
CA SER A 180 5.08 15.91 -9.78
C SER A 180 5.89 16.93 -10.58
N ASP A 181 5.26 18.03 -10.97
CA ASP A 181 5.96 19.08 -11.69
C ASP A 181 6.69 19.99 -10.70
N ARG A 182 8.03 19.97 -10.76
CA ARG A 182 8.91 20.87 -10.02
C ARG A 182 9.46 21.88 -11.01
N TRP A 183 9.01 23.10 -10.87
CA TRP A 183 9.47 24.22 -11.67
C TRP A 183 10.51 25.02 -10.89
N GLU A 184 11.66 25.27 -11.50
CA GLU A 184 12.73 26.09 -10.93
C GLU A 184 13.00 27.29 -11.83
N THR A 185 13.09 28.47 -11.22
CA THR A 185 13.55 29.68 -11.91
C THR A 185 14.61 30.38 -11.07
N THR A 186 15.51 31.08 -11.76
CA THR A 186 16.46 31.99 -11.14
C THR A 186 16.19 33.38 -11.69
N ILE A 187 15.92 34.32 -10.79
CA ILE A 187 15.64 35.72 -11.10
C ILE A 187 16.81 36.54 -10.59
N THR A 188 17.32 37.42 -11.45
CA THR A 188 18.29 38.44 -11.05
C THR A 188 17.56 39.76 -10.88
N LEU A 189 17.64 40.33 -9.68
CA LEU A 189 17.08 41.63 -9.33
C LEU A 189 18.13 42.71 -9.50
N ASP A 190 17.73 43.84 -10.10
CA ASP A 190 18.60 44.99 -10.23
C ASP A 190 18.96 45.60 -8.85
N PRO A 191 20.12 46.25 -8.73
CA PRO A 191 20.49 46.96 -7.51
C PRO A 191 19.56 48.14 -7.24
N ALA A 192 19.42 48.52 -5.96
CA ALA A 192 18.64 49.70 -5.59
C ALA A 192 19.19 50.97 -6.30
N PRO A 193 18.32 51.83 -6.90
CA PRO A 193 18.76 53.05 -7.55
C PRO A 193 19.60 53.94 -6.61
N ALA A 194 20.73 54.47 -7.08
CA ALA A 194 21.67 55.23 -6.25
C ALA A 194 21.09 56.49 -5.58
N ASP A 195 19.93 56.96 -6.06
CA ASP A 195 19.24 58.17 -5.59
C ASP A 195 18.21 57.89 -4.46
N LEU A 196 17.94 56.62 -4.14
CA LEU A 196 16.95 56.21 -3.13
C LEU A 196 17.60 55.33 -2.05
N PRO A 197 17.20 55.46 -0.76
CA PRO A 197 17.54 54.48 0.25
C PRO A 197 17.07 53.10 -0.17
N ALA A 198 17.85 52.05 0.10
CA ALA A 198 17.54 50.68 -0.34
C ALA A 198 16.18 50.15 0.19
N ASP A 199 15.64 50.77 1.24
CA ASP A 199 14.31 50.49 1.80
C ASP A 199 13.14 51.09 1.01
N GLN A 200 13.43 51.98 0.06
CA GLN A 200 12.46 52.69 -0.78
C GLN A 200 12.64 52.38 -2.28
N SER A 201 13.43 51.34 -2.62
CA SER A 201 13.54 50.87 -3.99
C SER A 201 12.16 50.41 -4.52
N PRO A 202 11.80 50.69 -5.78
CA PRO A 202 10.51 50.28 -6.32
C PRO A 202 10.44 48.76 -6.46
N PHE A 203 9.25 48.21 -6.23
CA PHE A 203 8.94 46.80 -6.47
C PHE A 203 8.94 46.52 -7.98
N GLN A 204 9.83 45.65 -8.44
CA GLN A 204 9.93 45.28 -9.85
C GLN A 204 9.05 44.07 -10.13
N ARG A 205 8.21 44.18 -11.16
CA ARG A 205 7.38 43.07 -11.62
C ARG A 205 8.25 42.01 -12.29
N HIS A 206 8.19 40.79 -11.79
CA HIS A 206 8.67 39.61 -12.50
C HIS A 206 7.50 38.68 -12.78
N ASP A 207 7.27 38.38 -14.05
CA ASP A 207 6.27 37.40 -14.45
C ASP A 207 6.84 36.00 -14.14
N LEU A 208 6.49 35.47 -12.96
CA LEU A 208 6.59 34.03 -12.72
C LEU A 208 5.62 33.32 -13.67
N VAL A 209 6.01 32.15 -14.18
CA VAL A 209 5.11 31.29 -14.96
C VAL A 209 3.79 31.13 -14.18
N GLN A 210 2.65 31.24 -14.88
CA GLN A 210 1.31 31.09 -14.28
C GLN A 210 1.26 29.82 -13.41
N TYR A 211 1.39 29.98 -12.10
CA TYR A 211 1.24 28.89 -11.13
C TYR A 211 -0.20 28.89 -10.65
N ASP A 212 -0.80 27.70 -10.51
CA ASP A 212 -2.11 27.58 -9.88
C ASP A 212 -1.92 27.56 -8.35
N PRO A 213 -2.33 28.60 -7.60
CA PRO A 213 -2.15 28.65 -6.15
C PRO A 213 -2.87 27.49 -5.44
N GLU A 214 -3.94 26.94 -6.03
CA GLU A 214 -4.62 25.75 -5.52
C GLU A 214 -3.86 24.45 -5.80
N ALA A 215 -2.87 24.44 -6.69
CA ALA A 215 -1.98 23.29 -6.94
C ALA A 215 -0.62 23.42 -6.23
N VAL A 216 -0.19 24.61 -5.78
CA VAL A 216 1.13 24.78 -5.14
C VAL A 216 1.22 24.04 -3.79
N SER A 217 2.11 23.07 -3.70
CA SER A 217 2.31 22.23 -2.51
C SER A 217 3.53 22.61 -1.68
N GLU A 218 4.60 23.03 -2.35
CA GLU A 218 5.84 23.47 -1.72
C GLU A 218 6.41 24.63 -2.54
N VAL A 219 6.90 25.65 -1.84
CA VAL A 219 7.66 26.76 -2.43
C VAL A 219 8.95 26.89 -1.65
N VAL A 220 10.07 26.78 -2.34
CA VAL A 220 11.40 27.03 -1.77
C VAL A 220 11.94 28.30 -2.40
N ILE A 221 12.24 29.29 -1.56
CA ILE A 221 12.82 30.57 -1.98
C ILE A 221 14.19 30.68 -1.32
N VAL A 222 15.23 30.81 -2.14
CA VAL A 222 16.60 31.04 -1.67
C VAL A 222 17.09 32.32 -2.33
N SER A 223 17.49 33.29 -1.53
CA SER A 223 18.11 34.52 -2.02
C SER A 223 19.48 34.69 -1.39
N ASP A 224 20.43 35.16 -2.19
CA ASP A 224 21.78 35.54 -1.75
C ASP A 224 21.82 36.88 -0.97
N ARG A 225 20.68 37.57 -0.85
CA ARG A 225 20.53 38.93 -0.31
C ARG A 225 19.13 39.14 0.27
N THR A 226 18.94 40.22 1.03
CA THR A 226 17.65 40.55 1.63
C THR A 226 16.66 41.08 0.57
N ILE A 227 15.56 40.34 0.37
CA ILE A 227 14.51 40.70 -0.60
C ILE A 227 13.13 40.82 0.05
N MET A 228 12.23 41.56 -0.58
CA MET A 228 10.80 41.57 -0.27
C MET A 228 9.99 41.07 -1.45
N ILE A 229 8.95 40.27 -1.18
CA ILE A 229 7.98 39.80 -2.17
C ILE A 229 6.61 40.41 -1.87
N ALA A 230 5.94 40.95 -2.89
CA ALA A 230 4.61 41.55 -2.82
C ALA A 230 3.77 41.23 -4.07
N ASP A 231 2.50 41.64 -4.04
CA ASP A 231 1.50 41.45 -5.11
C ASP A 231 1.25 42.70 -5.97
N ALA A 232 1.82 43.86 -5.60
CA ALA A 232 1.71 45.10 -6.37
C ALA A 232 3.01 45.92 -6.36
N GLU A 233 3.06 46.99 -7.17
CA GLU A 233 4.22 47.89 -7.29
C GLU A 233 4.33 48.90 -6.12
N SER A 234 3.19 49.32 -5.56
CA SER A 234 3.11 50.40 -4.58
C SER A 234 2.39 49.97 -3.30
N PRO A 235 2.80 50.44 -2.10
CA PRO A 235 2.18 50.06 -0.83
C PRO A 235 0.67 50.27 -0.72
N ASP A 236 0.12 51.23 -1.45
CA ASP A 236 -1.31 51.55 -1.44
C ASP A 236 -2.20 50.47 -2.10
N ASN A 237 -1.61 49.58 -2.89
CA ASN A 237 -2.31 48.56 -3.68
C ASN A 237 -2.05 47.12 -3.19
N PHE A 238 -1.38 46.95 -2.05
CA PHE A 238 -1.10 45.62 -1.50
C PHE A 238 -2.37 44.95 -0.99
N THR A 239 -2.67 43.76 -1.53
CA THR A 239 -3.70 42.85 -1.00
C THR A 239 -3.09 41.78 -0.10
N MET A 240 -1.78 41.53 -0.22
CA MET A 240 -1.00 40.73 0.74
C MET A 240 0.04 41.58 1.49
N SER A 241 0.30 41.27 2.75
CA SER A 241 1.41 41.89 3.47
C SER A 241 2.74 41.46 2.85
N PRO A 242 3.63 42.40 2.45
CA PRO A 242 4.92 42.08 1.86
C PRO A 242 5.74 41.15 2.75
N GLN A 243 6.30 40.11 2.16
CA GLN A 243 7.08 39.12 2.87
C GLN A 243 8.57 39.40 2.74
N ARG A 244 9.28 39.40 3.88
CA ARG A 244 10.74 39.63 3.95
C ARG A 244 11.47 38.29 3.97
N PHE A 245 12.48 38.17 3.14
CA PHE A 245 13.39 37.03 3.08
C PHE A 245 14.81 37.52 3.38
N GLU A 246 15.53 36.82 4.25
CA GLU A 246 16.90 37.16 4.65
C GLU A 246 17.93 36.46 3.75
N SER A 247 19.14 36.99 3.72
CA SER A 247 20.26 36.47 2.92
C SER A 247 20.65 35.06 3.36
N ASP A 248 20.82 34.15 2.39
CA ASP A 248 21.26 32.76 2.56
C ASP A 248 20.39 31.88 3.49
N ASP A 249 19.19 32.34 3.86
CA ASP A 249 18.22 31.54 4.62
C ASP A 249 17.14 30.96 3.69
N PRO A 250 17.14 29.64 3.41
CA PRO A 250 16.16 29.02 2.52
C PRO A 250 14.78 29.00 3.19
N VAL A 251 13.85 29.81 2.69
CA VAL A 251 12.47 29.79 3.17
C VAL A 251 11.70 28.70 2.43
N VAL A 252 11.31 27.67 3.17
CA VAL A 252 10.50 26.55 2.68
C VAL A 252 9.08 26.68 3.19
N TRP A 253 8.14 26.98 2.31
CA TRP A 253 6.71 26.89 2.58
C TRP A 253 6.18 25.55 2.10
N ARG A 254 5.41 24.85 2.95
CA ARG A 254 4.72 23.60 2.60
C ARG A 254 3.26 23.69 3.00
N ARG A 255 2.36 23.29 2.10
CA ARG A 255 0.92 23.26 2.36
C ARG A 255 0.59 22.32 3.53
N GLY A 256 -0.09 22.82 4.56
CA GLY A 256 -0.66 22.02 5.64
C GLY A 256 0.28 21.62 6.79
N LYS A 257 1.57 22.01 6.76
CA LYS A 257 2.45 21.90 7.93
C LYS A 257 2.54 23.26 8.62
N GLU A 258 1.89 23.39 9.78
CA GLU A 258 2.10 24.53 10.68
C GLU A 258 3.46 24.37 11.35
N ASN A 259 4.48 25.08 10.86
CA ASN A 259 5.71 25.25 11.60
C ASN A 259 5.55 26.49 12.49
N PRO A 260 5.73 26.41 13.82
CA PRO A 260 5.58 27.55 14.73
C PRO A 260 6.48 28.76 14.40
N LEU A 261 7.53 28.53 13.60
CA LEU A 261 8.52 29.54 13.20
C LEU A 261 8.38 30.01 11.74
N ILE A 262 7.53 29.38 10.91
CA ILE A 262 7.39 29.70 9.49
C ILE A 262 5.96 30.15 9.22
N ARG A 263 5.83 31.29 8.52
CA ARG A 263 4.56 31.89 8.13
C ARG A 263 3.66 30.84 7.45
N SER A 264 2.47 30.61 8.01
CA SER A 264 1.48 29.64 7.51
C SER A 264 0.84 30.04 6.17
N VAL A 265 1.13 31.25 5.69
CA VAL A 265 0.55 31.84 4.47
C VAL A 265 1.51 31.64 3.30
N LEU A 266 0.99 31.21 2.15
CA LEU A 266 1.72 31.08 0.89
C LEU A 266 2.58 32.34 0.65
N PRO A 267 3.90 32.22 0.47
CA PRO A 267 4.79 33.38 0.25
C PRO A 267 4.61 34.08 -1.10
N LEU A 268 3.76 33.52 -1.97
CA LEU A 268 3.43 34.03 -3.29
C LEU A 268 1.98 34.55 -3.31
N PRO A 269 1.67 35.55 -4.18
CA PRO A 269 0.31 36.05 -4.37
C PRO A 269 -0.73 34.94 -4.69
N LEU A 270 -1.97 35.11 -4.23
CA LEU A 270 -3.07 34.18 -4.54
C LEU A 270 -3.66 34.40 -5.94
N ASP A 271 -3.42 35.56 -6.55
CA ASP A 271 -3.81 35.85 -7.93
C ASP A 271 -2.55 36.08 -8.78
N PRO A 272 -2.11 35.08 -9.56
CA PRO A 272 -0.92 35.19 -10.40
C PRO A 272 -1.07 36.20 -11.54
N THR A 273 -2.30 36.60 -11.88
CA THR A 273 -2.56 37.46 -13.05
C THR A 273 -2.04 38.89 -12.88
N ASN A 274 -1.91 39.34 -11.63
CA ASN A 274 -1.37 40.67 -11.31
C ASN A 274 0.18 40.72 -11.31
N GLY A 275 0.86 39.58 -11.48
CA GLY A 275 2.31 39.45 -11.45
C GLY A 275 2.86 39.35 -10.02
N VAL A 276 4.09 38.84 -9.88
CA VAL A 276 4.79 38.79 -8.59
C VAL A 276 5.85 39.88 -8.57
N TYR A 277 5.86 40.69 -7.51
CA TYR A 277 6.74 41.82 -7.41
C TYR A 277 7.85 41.57 -6.39
N PHE A 278 9.07 41.88 -6.79
CA PHE A 278 10.26 41.70 -5.97
C PHE A 278 10.94 43.05 -5.73
N GLN A 279 11.44 43.24 -4.51
CA GLN A 279 12.21 44.41 -4.13
C GLN A 279 13.54 43.96 -3.54
N ASN A 280 14.65 44.43 -4.13
CA ASN A 280 15.98 44.27 -3.57
C ASN A 280 16.25 45.39 -2.55
N ARG A 281 16.63 45.03 -1.32
CA ARG A 281 16.96 45.99 -0.25
C ARG A 281 18.47 46.19 -0.07
N GLU A 282 19.28 45.69 -0.99
CA GLU A 282 20.73 45.82 -0.94
C GLU A 282 21.28 46.56 -2.17
N VAL A 283 22.51 47.06 -2.04
CA VAL A 283 23.18 47.91 -3.04
C VAL A 283 23.73 47.07 -4.21
N ASP A 284 23.99 45.80 -3.97
CA ASP A 284 24.45 44.84 -4.98
C ASP A 284 23.24 44.15 -5.65
N PRO A 285 23.37 43.69 -6.90
CA PRO A 285 22.34 42.86 -7.54
C PRO A 285 22.09 41.57 -6.74
N ALA A 286 20.82 41.18 -6.61
CA ALA A 286 20.40 40.00 -5.86
C ALA A 286 19.95 38.86 -6.79
N THR A 287 20.32 37.63 -6.47
CA THR A 287 19.92 36.42 -7.18
C THR A 287 18.92 35.62 -6.34
N VAL A 288 17.70 35.49 -6.84
CA VAL A 288 16.61 34.76 -6.19
C VAL A 288 16.34 33.47 -6.95
N LYS A 289 16.50 32.33 -6.27
CA LYS A 289 16.10 31.01 -6.78
C LYS A 289 14.76 30.64 -6.17
N ILE A 290 13.78 30.36 -7.03
CA ILE A 290 12.44 29.97 -6.63
C ILE A 290 12.17 28.59 -7.23
N ALA A 291 11.89 27.62 -6.37
CA ALA A 291 11.41 26.30 -6.75
C ALA A 291 9.96 26.14 -6.30
N ILE A 292 9.05 25.92 -7.23
CA ILE A 292 7.63 25.66 -6.97
C ILE A 292 7.35 24.20 -7.29
N VAL A 293 6.85 23.44 -6.31
CA VAL A 293 6.38 22.07 -6.50
C VAL A 293 4.86 22.09 -6.46
N THR A 294 4.23 21.76 -7.58
CA THR A 294 2.77 21.64 -7.66
C THR A 294 2.34 20.19 -7.40
N LYS A 295 1.28 20.01 -6.62
CA LYS A 295 0.57 18.75 -6.46
C LYS A 295 -0.83 18.87 -7.07
N PRO A 296 -1.40 17.77 -7.56
CA PRO A 296 -2.76 17.76 -8.09
C PRO A 296 -3.77 18.28 -7.07
N ALA A 297 -4.86 18.88 -7.56
CA ALA A 297 -5.94 19.44 -6.74
C ALA A 297 -6.55 18.41 -5.75
N ALA A 298 -6.55 17.12 -6.10
CA ALA A 298 -6.92 16.01 -5.22
C ALA A 298 -5.79 14.96 -5.16
N PRO A 299 -4.86 15.04 -4.17
CA PRO A 299 -3.79 14.04 -4.02
C PRO A 299 -4.31 12.63 -3.71
N GLU A 300 -5.54 12.51 -3.21
CA GLU A 300 -6.22 11.24 -2.91
C GLU A 300 -6.46 10.38 -4.16
N ALA A 301 -6.43 10.98 -5.35
CA ALA A 301 -6.51 10.25 -6.61
C ALA A 301 -5.34 9.25 -6.80
N LEU A 302 -4.24 9.38 -6.06
CA LEU A 302 -3.15 8.38 -6.01
C LEU A 302 -3.67 7.00 -5.59
N THR A 303 -4.64 6.95 -4.68
CA THR A 303 -5.25 5.70 -4.22
C THR A 303 -5.85 4.90 -5.37
N ILE A 304 -6.37 5.57 -6.42
CA ILE A 304 -6.93 4.92 -7.61
C ILE A 304 -5.83 4.16 -8.37
N TRP A 305 -4.68 4.79 -8.60
CA TRP A 305 -3.55 4.15 -9.27
C TRP A 305 -2.94 3.02 -8.45
N VAL A 306 -2.76 3.23 -7.15
CA VAL A 306 -2.18 2.21 -6.25
C VAL A 306 -3.08 0.98 -6.19
N THR A 307 -4.39 1.16 -6.02
CA THR A 307 -5.34 0.04 -5.98
C THR A 307 -5.48 -0.65 -7.33
N ALA A 308 -5.50 0.09 -8.45
CA ALA A 308 -5.47 -0.48 -9.79
C ALA A 308 -4.21 -1.34 -10.01
N PHE A 309 -3.05 -0.83 -9.60
CA PHE A 309 -1.78 -1.55 -9.67
C PHE A 309 -1.79 -2.83 -8.83
N ILE A 310 -2.28 -2.78 -7.59
CA ILE A 310 -2.41 -3.96 -6.71
C ILE A 310 -3.32 -5.01 -7.33
N VAL A 311 -4.48 -4.62 -7.89
CA VAL A 311 -5.41 -5.55 -8.54
C VAL A 311 -4.77 -6.20 -9.77
N VAL A 312 -4.10 -5.43 -10.61
CA VAL A 312 -3.36 -5.95 -11.78
C VAL A 312 -2.28 -6.92 -11.34
N LEU A 313 -1.48 -6.56 -10.34
CA LEU A 313 -0.39 -7.39 -9.83
C LEU A 313 -0.93 -8.70 -9.24
N LEU A 314 -2.00 -8.62 -8.44
CA LEU A 314 -2.63 -9.79 -7.81
C LEU A 314 -3.19 -10.77 -8.85
N LEU A 315 -3.99 -10.28 -9.81
CA LEU A 315 -4.56 -11.13 -10.85
C LEU A 315 -3.49 -11.71 -11.77
N THR A 316 -2.48 -10.91 -12.13
CA THR A 316 -1.34 -11.37 -12.92
C THR A 316 -0.55 -12.44 -12.16
N ALA A 317 -0.32 -12.29 -10.86
CA ALA A 317 0.33 -13.30 -10.04
C ALA A 317 -0.45 -14.63 -10.00
N MET A 318 -1.78 -14.58 -9.82
CA MET A 318 -2.63 -15.79 -9.86
C MET A 318 -2.54 -16.51 -11.21
N ILE A 319 -2.65 -15.78 -12.32
CA ILE A 319 -2.57 -16.36 -13.67
C ILE A 319 -1.17 -16.92 -13.92
N THR A 320 -0.14 -16.21 -13.48
CA THR A 320 1.26 -16.60 -13.62
C THR A 320 1.55 -17.91 -12.90
N ILE A 321 1.16 -18.04 -11.63
CA ILE A 321 1.37 -19.28 -10.85
C ILE A 321 0.66 -20.46 -11.53
N ARG A 322 -0.55 -20.24 -12.06
CA ARG A 322 -1.31 -21.28 -12.77
C ARG A 322 -0.61 -21.80 -14.02
N GLN A 323 0.05 -20.93 -14.77
CA GLN A 323 0.67 -21.29 -16.04
C GLN A 323 2.13 -21.74 -15.89
N ALA A 324 2.89 -21.11 -14.99
CA ALA A 324 4.30 -21.42 -14.75
C ALA A 324 4.48 -22.76 -13.99
N ALA A 325 3.56 -23.09 -13.08
CA ALA A 325 3.63 -24.29 -12.26
C ALA A 325 2.27 -25.02 -12.23
N PRO A 326 1.85 -25.67 -13.33
CA PRO A 326 0.49 -26.21 -13.47
C PRO A 326 0.16 -27.32 -12.47
N GLN A 327 1.15 -28.15 -12.09
CA GLN A 327 0.95 -29.20 -11.08
C GLN A 327 0.68 -28.60 -9.69
N VAL A 328 1.51 -27.63 -9.29
CA VAL A 328 1.37 -26.89 -8.03
C VAL A 328 0.03 -26.17 -7.98
N SER A 329 -0.31 -25.45 -9.05
CA SER A 329 -1.57 -24.71 -9.12
C SER A 329 -2.80 -25.60 -9.07
N ALA A 330 -2.79 -26.77 -9.73
CA ALA A 330 -3.92 -27.69 -9.68
C ALA A 330 -4.19 -28.20 -8.26
N ILE A 331 -3.13 -28.53 -7.50
CA ILE A 331 -3.23 -28.97 -6.10
C ILE A 331 -3.71 -27.81 -5.22
N ALA A 332 -3.15 -26.63 -5.43
CA ALA A 332 -3.49 -25.43 -4.68
C ALA A 332 -4.96 -25.00 -4.90
N LEU A 333 -5.46 -25.05 -6.14
CA LEU A 333 -6.86 -24.77 -6.47
C LEU A 333 -7.81 -25.81 -5.89
N ALA A 334 -7.45 -27.09 -5.93
CA ALA A 334 -8.24 -28.16 -5.31
C ALA A 334 -8.33 -27.99 -3.79
N THR A 335 -7.19 -27.67 -3.16
CA THR A 335 -7.11 -27.41 -1.71
C THR A 335 -7.93 -26.19 -1.34
N ALA A 336 -7.70 -25.05 -2.00
CA ALA A 336 -8.46 -23.83 -1.75
C ALA A 336 -9.97 -24.05 -1.90
N LYS A 337 -10.42 -24.77 -2.93
CA LYS A 337 -11.84 -25.06 -3.13
C LYS A 337 -12.43 -25.93 -2.00
N SER A 338 -11.67 -26.93 -1.54
CA SER A 338 -12.06 -27.78 -0.42
C SER A 338 -12.19 -26.96 0.87
N GLU A 339 -11.18 -26.15 1.17
CA GLU A 339 -11.11 -25.32 2.38
C GLU A 339 -12.21 -24.24 2.43
N LEU A 340 -12.50 -23.59 1.30
CA LEU A 340 -13.60 -22.61 1.22
C LEU A 340 -14.99 -23.24 1.40
N ALA A 341 -15.13 -24.52 1.09
CA ALA A 341 -16.39 -25.24 1.27
C ALA A 341 -16.57 -25.75 2.72
N GLN A 342 -15.53 -25.71 3.55
CA GLN A 342 -15.64 -26.13 4.94
C GLN A 342 -16.51 -25.15 5.74
N PRO A 343 -17.35 -25.65 6.68
CA PRO A 343 -18.17 -24.79 7.52
C PRO A 343 -17.37 -23.78 8.36
N LEU A 344 -16.14 -24.14 8.75
CA LEU A 344 -15.28 -23.27 9.55
C LEU A 344 -15.00 -21.94 8.83
N TYR A 345 -14.65 -21.98 7.54
CA TYR A 345 -14.32 -20.79 6.76
C TYR A 345 -15.49 -19.80 6.75
N VAL A 346 -16.69 -20.29 6.40
CA VAL A 346 -17.91 -19.48 6.36
C VAL A 346 -18.27 -18.97 7.76
N THR A 347 -18.08 -19.77 8.80
CA THR A 347 -18.36 -19.38 10.18
C THR A 347 -17.45 -18.24 10.63
N LEU A 348 -16.13 -18.36 10.41
CA LEU A 348 -15.16 -17.30 10.73
C LEU A 348 -15.45 -16.03 9.93
N LEU A 349 -15.81 -16.16 8.65
CA LEU A 349 -16.17 -15.03 7.80
C LEU A 349 -17.41 -14.29 8.35
N LEU A 350 -18.46 -15.01 8.72
CA LEU A 350 -19.70 -14.42 9.23
C LEU A 350 -19.52 -13.78 10.61
N ILE A 351 -18.81 -14.45 11.52
CA ILE A 351 -18.48 -13.90 12.84
C ILE A 351 -17.60 -12.66 12.68
N GLY A 352 -16.61 -12.71 11.79
CA GLY A 352 -15.68 -11.61 11.54
C GLY A 352 -16.42 -10.40 10.96
N PHE A 353 -17.32 -10.65 10.01
CA PHE A 353 -18.20 -9.63 9.46
C PHE A 353 -19.04 -8.97 10.56
N ALA A 354 -19.75 -9.77 11.37
CA ALA A 354 -20.61 -9.27 12.43
C ALA A 354 -19.82 -8.48 13.48
N ALA A 355 -18.65 -8.97 13.90
CA ALA A 355 -17.79 -8.32 14.89
C ALA A 355 -17.22 -6.99 14.39
N ILE A 356 -16.75 -6.91 13.14
CA ILE A 356 -16.22 -5.66 12.57
C ILE A 356 -17.31 -4.59 12.48
N VAL A 357 -18.53 -4.97 12.08
CA VAL A 357 -19.66 -4.03 12.07
C VAL A 357 -20.02 -3.63 13.51
N LEU A 358 -20.03 -4.58 14.46
CA LEU A 358 -20.31 -4.31 15.86
C LEU A 358 -19.34 -3.27 16.45
N PHE A 359 -18.06 -3.32 16.08
CA PHE A 359 -17.05 -2.38 16.58
C PHE A 359 -17.34 -0.90 16.28
N ILE A 360 -18.24 -0.58 15.34
CA ILE A 360 -18.72 0.80 15.13
C ILE A 360 -19.38 1.35 16.40
N TRP A 361 -20.17 0.52 17.09
CA TRP A 361 -21.01 0.94 18.22
C TRP A 361 -20.40 0.60 19.58
N VAL A 362 -19.26 -0.10 19.62
CA VAL A 362 -18.59 -0.42 20.87
C VAL A 362 -17.80 0.80 21.34
N PRO A 363 -18.12 1.37 22.52
CA PRO A 363 -17.29 2.41 23.10
C PRO A 363 -15.99 1.77 23.61
N PHE A 364 -14.86 2.18 23.04
CA PHE A 364 -13.55 1.71 23.47
C PHE A 364 -13.08 2.40 24.76
N HIS A 365 -13.84 3.38 25.26
CA HIS A 365 -13.52 4.19 26.43
C HIS A 365 -12.11 4.77 26.40
N THR A 366 -11.61 5.09 25.19
CA THR A 366 -10.35 5.80 25.05
C THR A 366 -10.63 7.29 25.01
N LEU A 367 -9.75 8.09 25.61
CA LEU A 367 -9.91 9.55 25.71
C LEU A 367 -9.61 10.22 24.34
N GLY A 368 -10.36 9.86 23.29
CA GLY A 368 -10.26 10.43 21.95
C GLY A 368 -9.47 9.61 20.92
N GLU A 369 -9.09 8.36 21.21
CA GLU A 369 -8.29 7.51 20.32
C GLU A 369 -9.07 6.31 19.73
N ASP A 370 -10.41 6.39 19.73
CA ASP A 370 -11.27 5.25 19.41
C ASP A 370 -11.05 4.71 17.99
N ILE A 371 -10.68 5.57 17.04
CA ILE A 371 -10.38 5.16 15.66
C ILE A 371 -9.13 4.27 15.61
N LYS A 372 -8.11 4.55 16.41
CA LYS A 372 -6.88 3.74 16.48
C LYS A 372 -7.19 2.36 17.04
N VAL A 373 -7.94 2.29 18.15
CA VAL A 373 -8.32 1.02 18.79
C VAL A 373 -9.26 0.20 17.91
N LEU A 374 -10.18 0.85 17.18
CA LEU A 374 -11.02 0.18 16.18
C LEU A 374 -10.16 -0.48 15.10
N LYS A 375 -9.17 0.24 14.54
CA LYS A 375 -8.26 -0.28 13.53
C LYS A 375 -7.46 -1.46 14.07
N ASP A 376 -6.83 -1.31 15.23
CA ASP A 376 -6.02 -2.37 15.85
C ASP A 376 -6.86 -3.62 16.14
N SER A 377 -8.03 -3.44 16.76
CA SER A 377 -8.96 -4.54 17.08
C SER A 377 -9.46 -5.24 15.82
N GLY A 378 -9.86 -4.48 14.80
CA GLY A 378 -10.34 -5.02 13.52
C GLY A 378 -9.26 -5.79 12.76
N MET A 379 -8.06 -5.23 12.65
CA MET A 379 -6.93 -5.88 11.98
C MET A 379 -6.48 -7.15 12.73
N THR A 380 -6.37 -7.07 14.07
CA THR A 380 -6.00 -8.21 14.92
C THR A 380 -7.04 -9.32 14.86
N LEU A 381 -8.34 -9.00 14.84
CA LEU A 381 -9.41 -9.98 14.67
C LEU A 381 -9.28 -10.75 13.34
N ILE A 382 -9.05 -10.04 12.23
CA ILE A 382 -8.87 -10.66 10.90
C ILE A 382 -7.65 -11.58 10.92
N MET A 383 -6.54 -11.15 11.51
CA MET A 383 -5.34 -11.96 11.65
C MET A 383 -5.60 -13.22 12.46
N ILE A 384 -6.20 -13.13 13.65
CA ILE A 384 -6.48 -14.28 14.52
C ILE A 384 -7.36 -15.30 13.79
N PHE A 385 -8.45 -14.85 13.15
CA PHE A 385 -9.32 -15.74 12.39
C PHE A 385 -8.58 -16.40 11.23
N SER A 386 -7.68 -15.65 10.58
CA SER A 386 -6.87 -16.17 9.49
C SER A 386 -5.82 -17.17 9.95
N ILE A 387 -5.22 -16.99 11.13
CA ILE A 387 -4.31 -17.97 11.74
C ILE A 387 -5.10 -19.24 12.11
N ILE A 388 -6.27 -19.10 12.72
CA ILE A 388 -7.13 -20.26 13.05
C ILE A 388 -7.47 -21.04 11.77
N GLN A 389 -7.90 -20.34 10.72
CA GLN A 389 -8.18 -20.94 9.43
C GLN A 389 -6.93 -21.60 8.82
N ALA A 390 -5.77 -20.94 8.87
CA ALA A 390 -4.51 -21.47 8.33
C ALA A 390 -4.11 -22.79 8.98
N VAL A 391 -4.16 -22.84 10.32
CA VAL A 391 -3.75 -24.00 11.10
C VAL A 391 -4.75 -25.15 10.98
N TRP A 392 -6.05 -24.83 10.93
CA TRP A 392 -7.08 -25.81 10.66
C TRP A 392 -6.93 -26.41 9.26
N SER A 393 -6.76 -25.55 8.25
CA SER A 393 -6.62 -25.97 6.87
C SER A 393 -5.35 -26.79 6.64
N SER A 394 -4.24 -26.47 7.30
CA SER A 394 -3.02 -27.29 7.22
C SER A 394 -3.23 -28.65 7.90
N GLY A 395 -3.91 -28.68 9.04
CA GLY A 395 -4.27 -29.92 9.74
C GLY A 395 -5.12 -30.86 8.88
N THR A 396 -6.24 -30.38 8.35
CA THR A 396 -7.16 -31.19 7.55
C THR A 396 -6.61 -31.53 6.16
N SER A 397 -6.02 -30.57 5.47
CA SER A 397 -5.55 -30.80 4.08
C SER A 397 -4.18 -31.48 3.99
N VAL A 398 -3.39 -31.51 5.07
CA VAL A 398 -2.06 -32.14 5.08
C VAL A 398 -2.02 -33.30 6.07
N SER A 399 -2.28 -33.06 7.35
CA SER A 399 -2.12 -34.11 8.39
C SER A 399 -3.08 -35.27 8.18
N GLU A 400 -4.39 -34.99 8.02
CA GLU A 400 -5.41 -36.03 7.82
C GLU A 400 -5.26 -36.74 6.47
N GLU A 401 -4.84 -36.04 5.41
CA GLU A 401 -4.60 -36.69 4.11
C GLU A 401 -3.39 -37.63 4.12
N ILE A 402 -2.36 -37.27 4.90
CA ILE A 402 -1.18 -38.12 5.08
C ILE A 402 -1.53 -39.33 5.96
N GLU A 403 -2.21 -39.14 7.09
CA GLU A 403 -2.58 -40.22 8.02
C GLU A 403 -3.63 -41.16 7.43
N GLY A 404 -4.63 -40.59 6.73
CA GLY A 404 -5.68 -41.33 6.04
C GLY A 404 -5.24 -42.06 4.78
N ARG A 405 -3.93 -42.04 4.44
CA ARG A 405 -3.32 -42.65 3.24
C ARG A 405 -3.91 -42.16 1.90
N THR A 406 -4.72 -41.12 1.90
CA THR A 406 -5.28 -40.54 0.66
C THR A 406 -4.19 -39.80 -0.12
N ALA A 407 -3.15 -39.29 0.55
CA ALA A 407 -1.97 -38.72 -0.08
C ALA A 407 -1.28 -39.68 -1.06
N LEU A 408 -1.25 -40.99 -0.78
CA LEU A 408 -0.67 -42.01 -1.67
C LEU A 408 -1.41 -42.11 -3.00
N THR A 409 -2.73 -41.90 -3.00
CA THR A 409 -3.52 -41.94 -4.24
C THR A 409 -3.19 -40.75 -5.15
N VAL A 410 -2.87 -39.59 -4.59
CA VAL A 410 -2.43 -38.42 -5.36
C VAL A 410 -1.00 -38.60 -5.87
N LEU A 411 -0.12 -39.16 -5.03
CA LEU A 411 1.28 -39.46 -5.40
C LEU A 411 1.42 -40.66 -6.37
N SER A 412 0.37 -41.44 -6.60
CA SER A 412 0.33 -42.45 -7.66
C SER A 412 0.28 -41.85 -9.07
N LYS A 413 -0.10 -40.56 -9.18
CA LYS A 413 0.09 -39.75 -10.38
C LYS A 413 1.50 -39.15 -10.37
N PRO A 414 2.08 -38.77 -11.52
CA PRO A 414 3.43 -38.22 -11.60
C PRO A 414 3.51 -36.78 -11.02
N VAL A 415 3.29 -36.65 -9.72
CA VAL A 415 3.32 -35.43 -8.93
C VAL A 415 4.50 -35.52 -7.96
N SER A 416 5.44 -34.57 -8.04
CA SER A 416 6.56 -34.53 -7.11
C SER A 416 6.09 -34.17 -5.70
N ARG A 417 6.77 -34.69 -4.68
CA ARG A 417 6.55 -34.33 -3.27
C ARG A 417 6.64 -32.81 -3.04
N GLN A 418 7.56 -32.16 -3.75
CA GLN A 418 7.72 -30.71 -3.77
C GLN A 418 6.48 -29.99 -4.29
N SER A 419 5.92 -30.45 -5.41
CA SER A 419 4.72 -29.86 -6.00
C SER A 419 3.50 -30.05 -5.11
N PHE A 420 3.41 -31.19 -4.43
CA PHE A 420 2.37 -31.46 -3.44
C PHE A 420 2.43 -30.46 -2.29
N MET A 421 3.60 -30.29 -1.67
CA MET A 421 3.70 -29.45 -0.47
C MET A 421 3.54 -27.95 -0.76
N ILE A 422 4.20 -27.44 -1.80
CA ILE A 422 4.07 -26.04 -2.23
C ILE A 422 2.63 -25.76 -2.68
N GLY A 423 1.99 -26.72 -3.36
CA GLY A 423 0.60 -26.60 -3.78
C GLY A 423 -0.35 -26.47 -2.60
N LYS A 424 -0.21 -27.32 -1.58
CA LYS A 424 -1.02 -27.26 -0.35
C LYS A 424 -0.87 -25.92 0.36
N TYR A 425 0.38 -25.47 0.54
CA TYR A 425 0.67 -24.17 1.15
C TYR A 425 0.03 -23.01 0.37
N LEU A 426 0.20 -22.95 -0.96
CA LEU A 426 -0.39 -21.90 -1.78
C LEU A 426 -1.93 -21.92 -1.76
N GLY A 427 -2.54 -23.11 -1.71
CA GLY A 427 -3.98 -23.26 -1.57
C GLY A 427 -4.52 -22.66 -0.27
N ILE A 428 -3.84 -22.93 0.85
CA ILE A 428 -4.15 -22.35 2.16
C ILE A 428 -3.89 -20.84 2.18
N MET A 429 -2.79 -20.38 1.59
CA MET A 429 -2.48 -18.95 1.47
C MET A 429 -3.56 -18.20 0.68
N TRP A 430 -4.11 -18.80 -0.36
CA TRP A 430 -5.19 -18.21 -1.16
C TRP A 430 -6.52 -18.10 -0.43
N THR A 431 -6.87 -19.08 0.42
CA THR A 431 -8.09 -18.96 1.24
C THR A 431 -7.95 -17.87 2.30
N ILE A 432 -6.78 -17.77 2.92
CA ILE A 432 -6.43 -16.70 3.86
C ILE A 432 -6.49 -15.34 3.16
N LEU A 433 -5.88 -15.21 1.97
CA LEU A 433 -5.90 -13.99 1.18
C LEU A 433 -7.34 -13.53 0.90
N LEU A 434 -8.23 -14.44 0.50
CA LEU A 434 -9.63 -14.09 0.25
C LEU A 434 -10.33 -13.60 1.52
N MET A 435 -10.05 -14.20 2.68
CA MET A 435 -10.60 -13.73 3.95
C MET A 435 -10.10 -12.32 4.32
N PHE A 436 -8.80 -12.06 4.14
CA PHE A 436 -8.22 -10.73 4.30
C PHE A 436 -8.82 -9.70 3.34
N VAL A 437 -9.07 -10.07 2.08
CA VAL A 437 -9.70 -9.17 1.11
C VAL A 437 -11.14 -8.86 1.54
N ILE A 438 -11.96 -9.86 1.86
CA ILE A 438 -13.37 -9.63 2.20
C ILE A 438 -13.51 -8.84 3.51
N LEU A 439 -12.87 -9.31 4.59
CA LEU A 439 -12.97 -8.65 5.89
C LEU A 439 -12.16 -7.35 5.96
N GLY A 440 -11.03 -7.26 5.24
CA GLY A 440 -10.23 -6.05 5.15
C GLY A 440 -10.95 -4.93 4.39
N LEU A 441 -11.63 -5.24 3.29
CA LEU A 441 -12.49 -4.25 2.60
C LEU A 441 -13.65 -3.79 3.48
N LEU A 442 -14.26 -4.71 4.24
CA LEU A 442 -15.27 -4.34 5.23
C LEU A 442 -14.69 -3.41 6.30
N LEU A 443 -13.51 -3.75 6.85
CA LEU A 443 -12.86 -2.92 7.85
C LEU A 443 -12.54 -1.53 7.29
N MET A 444 -12.07 -1.41 6.05
CA MET A 444 -11.84 -0.12 5.40
C MET A 444 -13.13 0.70 5.25
N VAL A 445 -14.26 0.07 4.92
CA VAL A 445 -15.57 0.76 4.87
C VAL A 445 -15.99 1.26 6.25
N VAL A 446 -15.74 0.46 7.28
CA VAL A 446 -16.05 0.79 8.68
C VAL A 446 -15.14 1.91 9.22
N THR A 447 -13.83 1.87 8.94
CA THR A 447 -12.88 2.91 9.36
C THR A 447 -13.13 4.23 8.64
N ALA A 448 -13.63 4.22 7.40
CA ALA A 448 -14.10 5.43 6.72
C ALA A 448 -15.33 6.05 7.39
N TYR A 449 -16.17 5.25 8.07
CA TYR A 449 -17.38 5.74 8.75
C TYR A 449 -17.11 6.26 10.16
N LYS A 450 -16.17 5.66 10.90
CA LYS A 450 -15.96 5.97 12.33
C LYS A 450 -15.73 7.47 12.63
N PRO A 451 -14.95 8.26 11.87
CA PRO A 451 -14.79 9.69 12.13
C PRO A 451 -16.12 10.46 12.12
N ILE A 452 -17.04 10.07 11.24
CA ILE A 452 -18.37 10.68 11.13
C ILE A 452 -19.22 10.32 12.36
N TYR A 453 -19.13 9.07 12.82
CA TYR A 453 -19.81 8.64 14.03
C TYR A 453 -19.28 9.40 15.26
N ASP A 454 -17.97 9.57 15.38
CA ASP A 454 -17.33 10.23 16.52
C ASP A 454 -17.62 11.72 16.59
N SER A 455 -17.63 12.42 15.45
CA SER A 455 -18.07 13.82 15.42
C SER A 455 -19.54 13.98 15.81
N ARG A 456 -20.40 12.99 15.51
CA ARG A 456 -21.82 13.04 15.89
C ARG A 456 -22.02 12.84 17.39
N GLU A 457 -21.28 11.91 17.99
CA GLU A 457 -21.34 11.66 19.42
C GLU A 457 -20.80 12.86 20.21
N ASN A 458 -19.73 13.49 19.72
CA ASN A 458 -19.10 14.65 20.36
C ASN A 458 -19.71 16.00 19.98
N THR A 459 -20.72 16.04 19.09
CA THR A 459 -21.32 17.29 18.56
C THR A 459 -20.29 18.25 17.94
N THR A 460 -19.27 17.69 17.29
CA THR A 460 -18.22 18.43 16.57
C THR A 460 -18.64 18.66 15.11
N GLU A 461 -17.98 19.60 14.43
CA GLU A 461 -18.14 19.78 12.99
C GLU A 461 -17.91 18.47 12.21
N GLN A 462 -18.64 18.31 11.10
CA GLN A 462 -18.55 17.10 10.28
C GLN A 462 -17.16 17.03 9.63
N PRO A 463 -16.48 15.88 9.72
CA PRO A 463 -15.17 15.76 9.15
C PRO A 463 -15.26 15.80 7.61
N PRO A 464 -14.30 16.44 6.94
CA PRO A 464 -14.24 16.43 5.49
C PRO A 464 -13.94 15.01 4.99
N TRP A 465 -14.30 14.74 3.73
CA TRP A 465 -14.16 13.40 3.13
C TRP A 465 -12.69 12.94 3.07
N GLN A 466 -11.75 13.88 3.02
CA GLN A 466 -10.31 13.64 3.04
C GLN A 466 -9.85 12.97 4.34
N THR A 467 -10.41 13.37 5.50
CA THR A 467 -10.11 12.71 6.79
C THR A 467 -10.63 11.27 6.77
N CYS A 468 -11.85 11.06 6.27
CA CYS A 468 -12.42 9.71 6.15
C CYS A 468 -11.57 8.83 5.21
N HIS A 469 -11.07 9.40 4.11
CA HIS A 469 -10.16 8.73 3.18
C HIS A 469 -8.80 8.39 3.83
N LEU A 470 -8.20 9.33 4.57
CA LEU A 470 -6.93 9.12 5.24
C LEU A 470 -7.02 7.99 6.27
N GLU A 471 -8.05 8.00 7.10
CA GLU A 471 -8.28 6.95 8.10
C GLU A 471 -8.47 5.57 7.45
N MET A 472 -9.17 5.52 6.32
CA MET A 472 -9.38 4.31 5.53
C MET A 472 -8.09 3.77 4.90
N VAL A 473 -7.32 4.62 4.21
CA VAL A 473 -6.11 4.20 3.47
C VAL A 473 -4.99 3.78 4.41
N THR A 474 -4.85 4.42 5.58
CA THR A 474 -3.85 4.06 6.59
C THR A 474 -4.08 2.68 7.22
N THR A 475 -5.27 2.10 7.09
CA THR A 475 -5.55 0.71 7.51
C THR A 475 -4.91 -0.33 6.57
N ALA A 476 -4.72 -0.01 5.29
CA ALA A 476 -4.27 -0.98 4.28
C ALA A 476 -2.83 -1.52 4.50
N PRO A 477 -1.82 -0.70 4.83
CA PRO A 477 -0.48 -1.22 5.14
C PRO A 477 -0.46 -2.13 6.36
N GLY A 478 -1.26 -1.83 7.39
CA GLY A 478 -1.40 -2.69 8.58
C GLY A 478 -2.00 -4.06 8.24
N LEU A 479 -3.08 -4.09 7.46
CA LEU A 479 -3.63 -5.35 6.93
C LEU A 479 -2.61 -6.15 6.12
N CYS A 480 -1.77 -5.46 5.33
CA CYS A 480 -0.73 -6.10 4.55
C CYS A 480 0.34 -6.76 5.43
N LEU A 481 0.79 -6.09 6.49
CA LEU A 481 1.74 -6.64 7.44
C LEU A 481 1.19 -7.86 8.19
N LEU A 482 -0.05 -7.78 8.69
CA LEU A 482 -0.67 -8.92 9.38
C LEU A 482 -0.98 -10.09 8.44
N PHE A 483 -1.24 -9.81 7.15
CA PHE A 483 -1.32 -10.86 6.13
C PHE A 483 0.04 -11.56 5.94
N MET A 484 1.15 -10.81 5.94
CA MET A 484 2.50 -11.38 5.90
C MET A 484 2.79 -12.26 7.13
N GLU A 485 2.45 -11.78 8.33
CA GLU A 485 2.58 -12.57 9.57
C GLU A 485 1.80 -13.88 9.50
N THR A 486 0.52 -13.79 9.11
CA THR A 486 -0.36 -14.96 8.96
C THR A 486 0.20 -15.94 7.93
N THR A 487 0.75 -15.43 6.83
CA THR A 487 1.35 -16.22 5.75
C THR A 487 2.58 -16.99 6.24
N LEU A 488 3.38 -16.39 7.13
CA LEU A 488 4.51 -17.05 7.79
C LEU A 488 4.05 -18.16 8.74
N ILE A 489 3.06 -17.87 9.58
CA ILE A 489 2.48 -18.86 10.51
C ILE A 489 1.82 -20.01 9.75
N ALA A 490 1.15 -19.75 8.64
CA ALA A 490 0.59 -20.78 7.75
C ALA A 490 1.69 -21.71 7.22
N GLY A 491 2.85 -21.16 6.84
CA GLY A 491 4.00 -21.95 6.37
C GLY A 491 4.54 -22.87 7.47
N ILE A 492 4.72 -22.32 8.67
CA ILE A 492 5.17 -23.08 9.85
C ILE A 492 4.16 -24.17 10.19
N SER A 493 2.87 -23.85 10.14
CA SER A 493 1.79 -24.79 10.41
C SER A 493 1.77 -25.94 9.39
N VAL A 494 1.98 -25.66 8.11
CA VAL A 494 2.11 -26.69 7.07
C VAL A 494 3.30 -27.59 7.36
N ALA A 495 4.46 -27.03 7.72
CA ALA A 495 5.64 -27.80 8.09
C ALA A 495 5.36 -28.75 9.27
N ILE A 496 4.69 -28.26 10.31
CA ILE A 496 4.33 -29.05 11.50
C ILE A 496 3.28 -30.13 11.17
N ALA A 497 2.28 -29.81 10.37
CA ALA A 497 1.22 -30.73 9.95
C ALA A 497 1.76 -31.94 9.17
N THR A 498 2.97 -31.86 8.60
CA THR A 498 3.63 -33.01 7.97
C THR A 498 3.96 -34.14 8.96
N ARG A 499 4.00 -33.88 10.27
CA ARG A 499 4.41 -34.85 11.29
C ARG A 499 3.43 -34.98 12.45
N LEU A 500 2.74 -33.90 12.78
CA LEU A 500 1.91 -33.83 13.98
C LEU A 500 0.42 -33.73 13.62
N PRO A 501 -0.47 -34.27 14.48
CA PRO A 501 -1.91 -34.15 14.31
C PRO A 501 -2.38 -32.70 14.54
N VAL A 502 -3.60 -32.41 14.09
CA VAL A 502 -4.20 -31.05 14.09
C VAL A 502 -4.11 -30.36 15.46
N ILE A 503 -4.45 -31.05 16.55
CA ILE A 503 -4.45 -30.47 17.91
C ILE A 503 -3.05 -30.03 18.33
N ALA A 504 -2.04 -30.88 18.10
CA ALA A 504 -0.66 -30.56 18.44
C ALA A 504 -0.15 -29.37 17.60
N ASN A 505 -0.54 -29.31 16.32
CA ASN A 505 -0.22 -28.19 15.44
C ASN A 505 -0.79 -26.86 15.95
N PHE A 506 -2.03 -26.83 16.44
CA PHE A 506 -2.62 -25.65 17.08
C PHE A 506 -1.83 -25.17 18.28
N VAL A 507 -1.49 -26.08 19.21
CA VAL A 507 -0.75 -25.71 20.42
C VAL A 507 0.61 -25.13 20.07
N ILE A 508 1.36 -25.78 19.15
CA ILE A 508 2.70 -25.34 18.77
C ILE A 508 2.65 -24.00 18.01
N CYS A 509 1.74 -23.84 17.04
CA CYS A 509 1.61 -22.58 16.31
C CYS A 509 1.22 -21.43 17.24
N PHE A 510 0.32 -21.68 18.21
CA PHE A 510 -0.04 -20.69 19.21
C PHE A 510 1.15 -20.31 20.09
N THR A 511 1.95 -21.28 20.56
CA THR A 511 3.18 -21.00 21.32
C THR A 511 4.19 -20.20 20.50
N ILE A 512 4.40 -20.55 19.23
CA ILE A 512 5.29 -19.81 18.33
C ILE A 512 4.79 -18.38 18.13
N TYR A 513 3.48 -18.20 17.93
CA TYR A 513 2.86 -16.88 17.79
C TYR A 513 3.10 -15.99 19.01
N VAL A 514 2.83 -16.53 20.21
CA VAL A 514 3.01 -15.81 21.49
C VAL A 514 4.48 -15.46 21.71
N ILE A 515 5.39 -16.43 21.54
CA ILE A 515 6.84 -16.20 21.70
C ILE A 515 7.33 -15.17 20.68
N GLY A 516 6.92 -15.30 19.41
CA GLY A 516 7.37 -14.43 18.32
C GLY A 516 6.95 -12.97 18.48
N ASN A 517 5.77 -12.72 19.07
CA ASN A 517 5.28 -11.35 19.31
C ASN A 517 5.83 -10.73 20.62
N ILE A 518 6.06 -11.54 21.66
CA ILE A 518 6.46 -11.03 22.98
C ILE A 518 7.98 -10.91 23.16
N THR A 519 8.78 -11.74 22.48
CA THR A 519 10.24 -11.79 22.69
C THR A 519 10.90 -10.44 22.39
N SER A 520 10.60 -9.82 21.25
CA SER A 520 11.26 -8.56 20.87
C SER A 520 10.95 -7.39 21.81
N PRO A 521 9.70 -7.14 22.23
CA PRO A 521 9.38 -6.11 23.22
C PRO A 521 10.08 -6.32 24.57
N ILE A 522 10.06 -7.55 25.12
CA ILE A 522 10.72 -7.84 26.41
C ILE A 522 12.22 -7.59 26.32
N VAL A 523 12.86 -8.05 25.26
CA VAL A 523 14.30 -7.89 25.08
C VAL A 523 14.67 -6.41 24.96
N ARG A 524 13.87 -5.60 24.26
CA ARG A 524 14.10 -4.15 24.18
C ARG A 524 13.93 -3.47 25.54
N ALA A 525 12.88 -3.83 26.28
CA ALA A 525 12.60 -3.23 27.59
C ALA A 525 13.64 -3.59 28.67
N SER A 526 14.23 -4.78 28.59
CA SER A 526 15.18 -5.27 29.61
C SER A 526 16.65 -5.26 29.16
N ALA A 527 16.92 -4.87 27.91
CA ALA A 527 18.28 -4.87 27.38
C ALA A 527 19.19 -3.87 28.09
N GLU A 528 18.67 -2.75 28.60
CA GLU A 528 19.51 -1.73 29.25
C GLU A 528 20.03 -2.20 30.62
N ASP A 529 19.27 -3.05 31.32
CA ASP A 529 19.58 -3.47 32.70
C ASP A 529 20.19 -4.88 32.81
N ASN A 530 20.00 -5.76 31.82
CA ASN A 530 20.39 -7.17 31.97
C ASN A 530 20.92 -7.83 30.68
N GLU A 531 22.23 -8.09 30.64
CA GLU A 531 22.90 -8.75 29.52
C GLU A 531 22.39 -10.19 29.28
N LEU A 532 21.94 -10.90 30.33
CA LEU A 532 21.40 -12.25 30.21
C LEU A 532 20.09 -12.25 29.40
N VAL A 533 19.21 -11.28 29.64
CA VAL A 533 17.93 -11.16 28.91
C VAL A 533 18.19 -10.86 27.44
N ARG A 534 19.20 -10.02 27.15
CA ARG A 534 19.62 -9.74 25.78
C ARG A 534 20.19 -10.99 25.08
N PHE A 535 21.00 -11.79 25.77
CA PHE A 535 21.54 -13.04 25.23
C PHE A 535 20.45 -14.08 24.96
N VAL A 536 19.59 -14.36 25.94
CA VAL A 536 18.48 -15.31 25.80
C VAL A 536 17.52 -14.85 24.70
N GLY A 537 17.22 -13.55 24.65
CA GLY A 537 16.43 -12.93 23.59
C GLY A 537 16.96 -13.17 22.18
N ARG A 538 18.28 -12.99 22.00
CA ARG A 538 18.94 -13.28 20.72
C ARG A 538 18.89 -14.76 20.37
N LEU A 539 19.06 -15.65 21.35
CA LEU A 539 18.98 -17.10 21.13
C LEU A 539 17.57 -17.52 20.68
N ILE A 540 16.54 -16.99 21.34
CA ILE A 540 15.14 -17.21 20.93
C ILE A 540 14.90 -16.67 19.52
N ALA A 541 15.38 -15.46 19.20
CA ALA A 541 15.20 -14.84 17.88
C ALA A 541 15.95 -15.56 16.73
N VAL A 542 16.91 -16.44 17.04
CA VAL A 542 17.57 -17.31 16.05
C VAL A 542 16.71 -18.53 15.72
N VAL A 543 15.98 -19.06 16.71
CA VAL A 543 15.15 -20.27 16.55
C VAL A 543 13.73 -19.94 16.10
N PHE A 544 13.13 -18.91 16.69
CA PHE A 544 11.76 -18.50 16.43
C PHE A 544 11.73 -17.22 15.60
N PRO A 545 10.80 -17.11 14.63
CA PRO A 545 10.63 -15.89 13.87
C PRO A 545 10.20 -14.75 14.78
N ASN A 546 10.78 -13.58 14.58
CA ASN A 546 10.37 -12.35 15.24
C ASN A 546 9.12 -11.80 14.55
N LEU A 547 7.95 -12.22 15.02
CA LEU A 547 6.67 -11.80 14.47
C LEU A 547 6.34 -10.34 14.77
N ASN A 548 6.97 -9.76 15.81
CA ASN A 548 6.83 -8.35 16.12
C ASN A 548 7.34 -7.42 14.98
N THR A 549 8.09 -7.94 14.01
CA THR A 549 8.46 -7.21 12.78
C THR A 549 7.26 -6.95 11.86
N PHE A 550 6.14 -7.65 12.05
CA PHE A 550 4.88 -7.42 11.34
C PHE A 550 3.83 -6.68 12.19
N ASN A 551 4.11 -6.47 13.48
CA ASN A 551 3.15 -5.86 14.38
C ASN A 551 2.95 -4.37 14.04
N VAL A 552 1.68 -3.97 13.97
CA VAL A 552 1.23 -2.64 13.55
C VAL A 552 0.95 -1.71 14.74
N GLN A 553 0.86 -2.25 15.97
CA GLN A 553 0.39 -1.57 17.18
C GLN A 553 1.18 -0.28 17.44
N ALA A 554 2.51 -0.37 17.51
CA ALA A 554 3.34 0.79 17.80
C ALA A 554 3.20 1.93 16.77
N ALA A 555 2.93 1.61 15.50
CA ALA A 555 2.73 2.61 14.45
C ALA A 555 1.31 3.21 14.49
N VAL A 556 0.30 2.38 14.74
CA VAL A 556 -1.11 2.80 14.87
C VAL A 556 -1.30 3.68 16.11
N ASP A 557 -0.70 3.29 17.24
CA ASP A 557 -0.76 4.03 18.51
C ASP A 557 -0.10 5.41 18.38
N ALA A 558 1.05 5.48 17.70
CA ALA A 558 1.74 6.74 17.43
C ALA A 558 0.98 7.65 16.45
N GLY A 559 -0.05 7.15 15.75
CA GLY A 559 -0.76 7.89 14.71
C GLY A 559 0.11 8.22 13.49
N ASN A 560 1.26 7.56 13.34
CA ASN A 560 2.19 7.83 12.24
C ASN A 560 1.87 6.92 11.04
N PRO A 561 1.84 7.48 9.82
CA PRO A 561 1.63 6.66 8.63
C PRO A 561 2.79 5.66 8.48
N ILE A 562 2.46 4.40 8.22
CA ILE A 562 3.44 3.32 8.03
C ILE A 562 4.22 3.59 6.75
N PRO A 563 5.55 3.84 6.82
CA PRO A 563 6.34 4.14 5.63
C PRO A 563 6.36 2.93 4.67
N PRO A 564 6.25 3.14 3.34
CA PRO A 564 6.32 2.03 2.36
C PRO A 564 7.61 1.21 2.46
N ILE A 565 8.71 1.84 2.89
CA ILE A 565 10.00 1.19 3.09
C ILE A 565 9.97 0.14 4.22
N TYR A 566 9.15 0.35 5.25
CA TYR A 566 8.95 -0.63 6.31
C TYR A 566 8.26 -1.88 5.77
N LEU A 567 7.24 -1.70 4.92
CA LEU A 567 6.53 -2.80 4.27
C LEU A 567 7.46 -3.62 3.37
N ALA A 568 8.38 -2.95 2.65
CA ALA A 568 9.42 -3.59 1.86
C ALA A 568 10.40 -4.42 2.72
N GLY A 569 10.82 -3.89 3.88
CA GLY A 569 11.64 -4.61 4.84
C GLY A 569 10.94 -5.83 5.42
N ALA A 570 9.67 -5.70 5.81
CA ALA A 570 8.85 -6.80 6.31
C ALA A 570 8.63 -7.90 5.26
N PHE A 571 8.39 -7.52 4.00
CA PHE A 571 8.29 -8.48 2.89
C PHE A 571 9.62 -9.22 2.68
N THR A 572 10.75 -8.51 2.75
CA THR A 572 12.08 -9.12 2.63
C THR A 572 12.31 -10.15 3.74
N TYR A 573 11.97 -9.79 4.97
CA TYR A 573 12.02 -10.69 6.11
C TYR A 573 11.14 -11.94 5.91
N LEU A 574 9.87 -11.74 5.51
CA LEU A 574 8.94 -12.82 5.20
C LEU A 574 9.53 -13.77 4.16
N ALA A 575 9.96 -13.25 3.01
CA ALA A 575 10.41 -14.08 1.89
C ALA A 575 11.64 -14.92 2.27
N CYS A 576 12.61 -14.35 2.97
CA CYS A 576 13.78 -15.10 3.47
C CYS A 576 13.37 -16.22 4.44
N PHE A 577 12.54 -15.92 5.43
CA PHE A 577 12.06 -16.92 6.39
C PHE A 577 11.17 -17.98 5.74
N MET A 578 10.32 -17.60 4.80
CA MET A 578 9.44 -18.53 4.09
C MET A 578 10.22 -19.54 3.26
N VAL A 579 11.33 -19.16 2.64
CA VAL A 579 12.22 -20.12 1.95
C VAL A 579 12.73 -21.17 2.94
N VAL A 580 13.20 -20.75 4.11
CA VAL A 580 13.68 -21.68 5.16
C VAL A 580 12.56 -22.61 5.63
N VAL A 581 11.38 -22.05 5.94
CA VAL A 581 10.22 -22.81 6.41
C VAL A 581 9.75 -23.83 5.38
N LEU A 582 9.68 -23.46 4.09
CA LEU A 582 9.30 -24.38 3.03
C LEU A 582 10.35 -25.48 2.82
N VAL A 583 11.64 -25.17 2.91
CA VAL A 583 12.71 -26.19 2.85
C VAL A 583 12.60 -27.16 4.03
N VAL A 584 12.39 -26.66 5.25
CA VAL A 584 12.17 -27.51 6.44
C VAL A 584 10.93 -28.38 6.26
N SER A 585 9.84 -27.82 5.74
CA SER A 585 8.62 -28.58 5.44
C SER A 585 8.88 -29.72 4.45
N LEU A 586 9.70 -29.48 3.42
CA LEU A 586 10.07 -30.51 2.45
C LEU A 586 10.92 -31.61 3.06
N LEU A 587 11.94 -31.25 3.85
CA LEU A 587 12.80 -32.22 4.55
C LEU A 587 11.99 -33.12 5.50
N LEU A 588 11.11 -32.51 6.31
CA LEU A 588 10.25 -33.26 7.22
C LEU A 588 9.30 -34.23 6.48
N PHE A 589 8.87 -33.86 5.27
CA PHE A 589 7.98 -34.68 4.45
C PHE A 589 8.73 -35.79 3.66
N GLU A 590 9.96 -35.53 3.22
CA GLU A 590 10.78 -36.54 2.53
C GLU A 590 11.10 -37.73 3.44
N ASP A 591 11.48 -37.44 4.68
CA ASP A 591 11.83 -38.43 5.71
C ASP A 591 10.60 -39.18 6.29
N ARG A 592 9.37 -38.87 5.84
CA ARG A 592 8.17 -39.57 6.32
C ARG A 592 7.90 -40.74 5.39
N ASP A 593 8.08 -41.95 5.92
CA ASP A 593 7.63 -43.16 5.23
C ASP A 593 6.11 -43.13 5.12
N LEU A 594 5.63 -43.01 3.89
CA LEU A 594 4.21 -43.05 3.55
C LEU A 594 3.74 -44.50 3.27
N ALA A 595 4.62 -45.50 3.43
CA ALA A 595 4.39 -46.91 3.12
C ALA A 595 4.17 -47.77 4.37
#